data_AF-A0A4Q6GB95-F1
#
_entry.id   AF-A0A4Q6GB95-F1
#
_cell.length_a   1.000
_cell.length_b   1.000
_cell.length_c   1.000
_cell.angle_alpha   90.00
_cell.angle_beta   90.00
_cell.angle_gamma   90.00
#
_symmetry.space_group_name_H-M   'P 1'
#
loop_
_entity.id
_entity.type
_entity.pdbx_description
1 polymer ?
#
loop_
_entity_poly.entity_id
_entity_poly.type
_entity_poly.pdbx_seq_one_letter_code
_entity_poly.pdbx_strand_id
1 'polypeptide(L)'
;AATGPDAVDLEGVVVTAVPLQDGAEALARPVEVLSGDALDRVKSSSLGETVSRLPGVQTTYFGPGVGRPIIRGQEGPRVQVLSGGIGSMDASTVSADHAVAVEPFLADQIEVLKGPATLLFGSGAIGGAVNVVDGRIASSLPEQPLSGRAELRGNTVNGERSGMFRLDGVNGNWVLHVDGLVRDSDDYKIPGLAKSAEAESDGDEPEEEAHGRGTLENSAVSTRAGAVGATWLGARGHFGLALSTYRSEYGIPAGAHVHHEDDGHGHEHEEEEGHAEEEGHVRIDMKQDRLELKTGLRDPFALLSSLDVRAAHTDYEHVELEGGIPATRFSNQGWETRLEAVQKPFNGWRGAFGLQLGKTDFAAIGEEAFVPSTGTRTLGAFVVEEKDFGPWKVELGARHERVTLQPLGEAARDYDASSLSAAAIWRFDEALDLRFGLDSSERAPTNEELFAAGAHVATRSLEIGDRKLQTERGQRVEAGLHAHTGRFDFSFSAYQTRFKDFIYLADTGIEEAELPVRLWTQADATFTGAEAEARLHLLDAGTASALELRVFGDYVHARLDGGQPRTVEIQVPHGDHNHAHQVVLAGTGNLPRIAPARIGADLDWSWAGWRASMGA
;
A
#
# COMPACT_ATOMS: atom_id res chain seq x y z
N ALA A 1 -42.57 -33.91 -12.17
CA ALA A 1 -41.90 -32.86 -11.38
C ALA A 1 -40.71 -32.41 -12.20
N ALA A 2 -40.74 -31.18 -12.73
CA ALA A 2 -39.62 -30.61 -13.47
C ALA A 2 -38.59 -30.12 -12.46
N THR A 3 -37.37 -30.60 -12.58
CA THR A 3 -36.18 -30.08 -11.90
C THR A 3 -35.99 -28.63 -12.35
N GLY A 4 -35.98 -27.70 -11.39
CA GLY A 4 -35.66 -26.30 -11.66
C GLY A 4 -34.23 -26.17 -12.22
N PRO A 5 -33.88 -25.04 -12.86
CA PRO A 5 -32.52 -24.80 -13.30
C PRO A 5 -31.60 -24.88 -12.08
N ASP A 6 -30.59 -25.74 -12.14
CA ASP A 6 -29.49 -25.76 -11.18
C ASP A 6 -28.95 -24.33 -11.08
N ALA A 7 -28.95 -23.78 -9.86
CA ALA A 7 -28.29 -22.50 -9.62
C ALA A 7 -26.83 -22.67 -10.03
N VAL A 8 -26.41 -21.93 -11.06
CA VAL A 8 -25.01 -21.86 -11.45
C VAL A 8 -24.34 -21.02 -10.37
N ASP A 9 -23.72 -21.70 -9.42
CA ASP A 9 -22.78 -21.07 -8.49
C ASP A 9 -21.61 -20.56 -9.33
N LEU A 10 -21.52 -19.23 -9.49
CA LEU A 10 -20.41 -18.61 -10.20
C LEU A 10 -19.15 -18.82 -9.36
N GLU A 11 -18.08 -19.33 -9.95
CA GLU A 11 -16.79 -19.45 -9.24
C GLU A 11 -16.38 -18.08 -8.71
N GLY A 12 -16.44 -17.92 -7.38
CA GLY A 12 -16.13 -16.67 -6.70
C GLY A 12 -14.67 -16.25 -6.91
N VAL A 13 -14.38 -14.94 -6.77
CA VAL A 13 -13.02 -14.42 -6.97
C VAL A 13 -12.07 -14.99 -5.92
N VAL A 14 -11.06 -15.72 -6.40
CA VAL A 14 -10.05 -16.38 -5.57
C VAL A 14 -9.04 -15.35 -5.07
N VAL A 15 -8.68 -15.43 -3.79
CA VAL A 15 -7.62 -14.60 -3.20
C VAL A 15 -6.28 -15.32 -3.34
N THR A 16 -5.37 -14.74 -4.12
CA THR A 16 -4.09 -15.36 -4.51
C THR A 16 -2.93 -15.04 -3.56
N ALA A 17 -3.06 -14.00 -2.74
CA ALA A 17 -2.07 -13.64 -1.72
C ALA A 17 -2.00 -14.64 -0.55
N VAL A 18 -3.04 -15.46 -0.36
CA VAL A 18 -3.11 -16.43 0.75
C VAL A 18 -2.82 -17.87 0.30
N PRO A 19 -2.16 -18.70 1.12
CA PRO A 19 -1.75 -20.05 0.69
C PRO A 19 -2.90 -20.99 0.32
N LEU A 20 -4.04 -20.88 1.00
CA LEU A 20 -5.18 -21.79 0.79
C LEU A 20 -6.01 -21.47 -0.47
N GLN A 21 -5.80 -20.28 -1.06
CA GLN A 21 -6.46 -19.80 -2.28
C GLN A 21 -7.97 -20.06 -2.29
N ASP A 22 -8.64 -19.67 -1.21
CA ASP A 22 -10.10 -19.71 -1.14
C ASP A 22 -10.74 -18.51 -1.84
N GLY A 23 -12.01 -18.64 -2.19
CA GLY A 23 -12.83 -17.51 -2.61
C GLY A 23 -12.95 -16.46 -1.51
N ALA A 24 -13.02 -15.17 -1.89
CA ALA A 24 -13.09 -14.05 -0.96
C ALA A 24 -14.20 -14.20 0.11
N GLU A 25 -15.37 -14.70 -0.28
CA GLU A 25 -16.51 -14.91 0.63
C GLU A 25 -16.31 -16.06 1.63
N ALA A 26 -15.48 -17.05 1.27
CA ALA A 26 -15.20 -18.22 2.10
C ALA A 26 -14.12 -17.96 3.15
N LEU A 27 -13.42 -16.83 3.08
CA LEU A 27 -12.40 -16.43 4.04
C LEU A 27 -13.06 -15.85 5.29
N ALA A 28 -12.62 -16.33 6.46
CA ALA A 28 -13.08 -15.78 7.75
C ALA A 28 -12.55 -14.37 8.00
N ARG A 29 -11.58 -13.95 7.21
CA ARG A 29 -10.83 -12.71 7.33
C ARG A 29 -11.37 -11.68 6.34
N PRO A 30 -11.49 -10.40 6.71
CA PRO A 30 -12.00 -9.36 5.82
C PRO A 30 -11.01 -9.11 4.68
N VAL A 31 -11.47 -9.33 3.45
CA VAL A 31 -10.71 -9.08 2.22
C VAL A 31 -11.63 -8.43 1.20
N GLU A 32 -11.15 -7.37 0.58
CA GLU A 32 -11.82 -6.74 -0.55
C GLU A 32 -11.05 -7.08 -1.82
N VAL A 33 -11.79 -7.32 -2.90
CA VAL A 33 -11.19 -7.70 -4.18
C VAL A 33 -11.76 -6.85 -5.30
N LEU A 34 -10.88 -6.11 -5.99
CA LEU A 34 -11.20 -5.43 -7.23
C LEU A 34 -10.69 -6.25 -8.41
N SER A 35 -11.58 -6.75 -9.25
CA SER A 35 -11.26 -7.48 -10.48
C SER A 35 -12.26 -7.19 -11.58
N GLY A 36 -11.90 -7.53 -12.82
CA GLY A 36 -12.77 -7.39 -14.00
C GLY A 36 -13.37 -5.99 -14.13
N ASP A 37 -14.69 -5.94 -14.32
CA ASP A 37 -15.44 -4.69 -14.53
C ASP A 37 -15.37 -3.73 -13.35
N ALA A 38 -15.26 -4.23 -12.11
CA ALA A 38 -15.14 -3.37 -10.93
C ALA A 38 -13.81 -2.63 -10.92
N LEU A 39 -12.71 -3.33 -11.22
CA LEU A 39 -11.38 -2.73 -11.32
C LEU A 39 -11.31 -1.76 -12.50
N ASP A 40 -11.86 -2.13 -13.66
CA ASP A 40 -11.83 -1.29 -14.86
C ASP A 40 -12.49 0.08 -14.70
N ARG A 41 -13.53 0.17 -13.84
CA ARG A 41 -14.20 1.44 -13.54
C ARG A 41 -13.39 2.39 -12.66
N VAL A 42 -12.52 1.86 -11.81
CA VAL A 42 -11.85 2.64 -10.75
C VAL A 42 -10.35 2.84 -10.98
N LYS A 43 -9.76 2.21 -12.01
CA LYS A 43 -8.36 2.41 -12.41
C LYS A 43 -7.99 3.90 -12.45
N SER A 44 -6.89 4.24 -11.79
CA SER A 44 -6.35 5.60 -11.75
C SER A 44 -4.82 5.59 -11.87
N SER A 45 -4.20 6.77 -11.85
CA SER A 45 -2.75 6.95 -12.03
C SER A 45 -1.90 6.29 -10.94
N SER A 46 -2.46 6.10 -9.74
CA SER A 46 -1.77 5.52 -8.60
C SER A 46 -2.55 4.36 -7.98
N LEU A 47 -1.82 3.50 -7.25
CA LEU A 47 -2.42 2.35 -6.56
C LEU A 47 -3.42 2.80 -5.49
N GLY A 48 -3.03 3.74 -4.63
CA GLY A 48 -3.87 4.27 -3.56
C GLY A 48 -5.18 4.84 -4.09
N GLU A 49 -5.15 5.60 -5.17
CA GLU A 49 -6.35 6.15 -5.79
C GLU A 49 -7.25 5.04 -6.38
N THR A 50 -6.65 4.02 -7.00
CA THR A 50 -7.41 2.90 -7.58
C THR A 50 -8.20 2.12 -6.51
N VAL A 51 -7.64 1.97 -5.31
CA VAL A 51 -8.30 1.26 -4.19
C VAL A 51 -9.10 2.17 -3.27
N SER A 52 -9.04 3.49 -3.45
CA SER A 52 -9.62 4.45 -2.51
C SER A 52 -11.13 4.32 -2.40
N ARG A 53 -11.84 3.81 -3.42
CA ARG A 53 -13.31 3.62 -3.39
C ARG A 53 -13.79 2.41 -2.61
N LEU A 54 -12.88 1.63 -2.03
CA LEU A 54 -13.24 0.55 -1.12
C LEU A 54 -13.54 1.12 0.29
N PRO A 55 -14.59 0.66 0.97
CA PRO A 55 -14.87 1.08 2.35
C PRO A 55 -13.65 0.86 3.25
N GLY A 56 -13.32 1.88 4.06
CA GLY A 56 -12.18 1.82 4.98
C GLY A 56 -10.80 1.90 4.32
N VAL A 57 -10.74 2.18 3.02
CA VAL A 57 -9.50 2.44 2.27
C VAL A 57 -9.50 3.89 1.77
N GLN A 58 -8.38 4.57 1.94
CA GLN A 58 -8.14 5.93 1.44
C GLN A 58 -6.74 6.00 0.81
N THR A 59 -6.30 7.20 0.43
CA THR A 59 -4.99 7.39 -0.21
C THR A 59 -4.29 8.64 0.32
N THR A 60 -2.96 8.60 0.43
CA THR A 60 -2.13 9.80 0.65
C THR A 60 -1.76 10.39 -0.70
N TYR A 61 -2.03 11.67 -0.92
CA TYR A 61 -1.62 12.37 -2.14
C TYR A 61 -0.39 13.25 -1.88
N PHE A 62 0.46 13.36 -2.88
CA PHE A 62 1.55 14.33 -2.97
C PHE A 62 1.69 14.72 -4.46
N GLY A 63 0.69 15.46 -4.94
CA GLY A 63 0.38 15.51 -6.37
C GLY A 63 -0.25 14.20 -6.90
N PRO A 64 -0.55 14.12 -8.20
CA PRO A 64 -1.25 12.98 -8.82
C PRO A 64 -0.34 11.77 -9.12
N GLY A 65 0.98 11.94 -9.06
CA GLY A 65 1.97 10.87 -9.21
C GLY A 65 2.08 9.97 -7.98
N VAL A 66 1.69 10.47 -6.81
CA VAL A 66 1.82 9.80 -5.52
C VAL A 66 0.45 9.43 -4.97
N GLY A 67 0.30 8.16 -4.58
CA GLY A 67 -0.95 7.63 -4.05
C GLY A 67 -0.72 6.34 -3.30
N ARG A 68 -0.45 6.42 -2.00
CA ARG A 68 -0.22 5.24 -1.15
C ARG A 68 -1.52 4.86 -0.45
N PRO A 69 -1.90 3.56 -0.43
CA PRO A 69 -3.09 3.12 0.28
C PRO A 69 -3.03 3.36 1.79
N ILE A 70 -4.10 3.92 2.34
CA ILE A 70 -4.36 4.01 3.78
C ILE A 70 -5.47 3.00 4.08
N ILE A 71 -5.27 2.13 5.07
CA ILE A 71 -6.27 1.12 5.47
C ILE A 71 -6.67 1.39 6.93
N ARG A 72 -7.94 1.71 7.17
CA ARG A 72 -8.49 1.93 8.52
C ARG A 72 -7.66 2.96 9.33
N GLY A 73 -7.23 4.02 8.67
CA GLY A 73 -6.38 5.09 9.24
C GLY A 73 -4.92 4.73 9.42
N GLN A 74 -4.48 3.54 8.99
CA GLN A 74 -3.07 3.12 9.01
C GLN A 74 -2.42 3.37 7.65
N GLU A 75 -1.19 3.89 7.67
CA GLU A 75 -0.39 4.23 6.48
C GLU A 75 1.09 3.90 6.71
N GLY A 76 1.97 4.32 5.78
CA GLY A 76 3.40 4.23 6.02
C GLY A 76 3.89 2.78 6.09
N PRO A 77 4.78 2.43 7.03
CA PRO A 77 5.28 1.06 7.19
C PRO A 77 4.28 0.09 7.82
N ARG A 78 3.01 0.52 8.01
CA ARG A 78 1.93 -0.35 8.52
C ARG A 78 1.08 -0.98 7.41
N VAL A 79 1.15 -0.46 6.18
CA VAL A 79 0.42 -1.00 5.03
C VAL A 79 1.41 -1.52 4.00
N GLN A 80 1.43 -2.84 3.83
CA GLN A 80 2.35 -3.49 2.91
C GLN A 80 1.78 -3.48 1.49
N VAL A 81 2.54 -2.98 0.52
CA VAL A 81 2.25 -3.20 -0.91
C VAL A 81 2.98 -4.45 -1.40
N LEU A 82 2.25 -5.30 -2.12
CA LEU A 82 2.73 -6.56 -2.68
C LEU A 82 2.46 -6.62 -4.18
N SER A 83 3.39 -7.22 -4.91
CA SER A 83 3.22 -7.67 -6.29
C SER A 83 3.30 -9.19 -6.31
N GLY A 84 2.19 -9.84 -6.68
CA GLY A 84 2.10 -11.30 -6.74
C GLY A 84 2.32 -12.03 -5.41
N GLY A 85 2.08 -11.35 -4.28
CA GLY A 85 2.30 -11.86 -2.91
C GLY A 85 3.71 -11.67 -2.35
N ILE A 86 4.57 -10.91 -3.04
CA ILE A 86 5.94 -10.56 -2.62
C ILE A 86 6.04 -9.03 -2.52
N GLY A 87 6.83 -8.49 -1.60
CA GLY A 87 7.01 -7.03 -1.44
C GLY A 87 7.38 -6.31 -2.74
N SER A 88 6.82 -5.11 -2.94
CA SER A 88 7.20 -4.23 -4.07
C SER A 88 8.65 -3.75 -3.97
N MET A 89 9.19 -3.64 -2.75
CA MET A 89 10.56 -3.18 -2.45
C MET A 89 10.87 -1.81 -3.06
N ASP A 90 9.88 -0.92 -3.15
CA ASP A 90 10.09 0.51 -3.45
C ASP A 90 10.53 1.29 -2.19
N ALA A 91 10.69 2.61 -2.32
CA ALA A 91 11.00 3.52 -1.21
C ALA A 91 9.79 4.35 -0.75
N SER A 92 8.56 3.97 -1.12
CA SER A 92 7.35 4.75 -0.81
C SER A 92 7.10 4.90 0.70
N THR A 93 7.64 4.00 1.53
CA THR A 93 7.51 4.07 2.99
C THR A 93 8.48 5.04 3.64
N VAL A 94 9.51 5.50 2.92
CA VAL A 94 10.56 6.38 3.44
C VAL A 94 10.07 7.82 3.56
N SER A 95 9.35 8.29 2.54
CA SER A 95 8.82 9.66 2.47
C SER A 95 7.40 9.68 1.89
N ALA A 96 6.67 10.76 2.17
CA ALA A 96 5.29 10.96 1.75
C ALA A 96 5.13 11.30 0.26
N ASP A 97 6.19 11.78 -0.38
CA ASP A 97 6.28 12.17 -1.81
C ASP A 97 6.77 11.03 -2.71
N HIS A 98 7.19 9.91 -2.14
CA HIS A 98 7.62 8.75 -2.91
C HIS A 98 6.43 7.89 -3.35
N ALA A 99 6.28 7.72 -4.67
CA ALA A 99 5.24 6.87 -5.24
C ALA A 99 5.47 5.36 -5.02
N VAL A 100 4.38 4.59 -5.02
CA VAL A 100 4.42 3.12 -5.08
C VAL A 100 4.77 2.70 -6.51
N ALA A 101 5.76 1.81 -6.67
CA ALA A 101 6.24 1.39 -7.99
C ALA A 101 5.40 0.25 -8.60
N VAL A 102 4.06 0.38 -8.58
CA VAL A 102 3.13 -0.62 -9.11
C VAL A 102 2.09 0.04 -10.01
N GLU A 103 1.94 -0.46 -11.23
CA GLU A 103 1.00 0.07 -12.22
C GLU A 103 -0.36 -0.66 -12.17
N PRO A 104 -1.47 0.01 -11.77
CA PRO A 104 -2.77 -0.64 -11.61
C PRO A 104 -3.43 -1.05 -12.93
N PHE A 105 -3.09 -0.43 -14.07
CA PHE A 105 -3.74 -0.75 -15.35
C PHE A 105 -3.39 -2.15 -15.86
N LEU A 106 -2.23 -2.66 -15.47
CA LEU A 106 -1.72 -3.99 -15.83
C LEU A 106 -2.22 -5.10 -14.88
N ALA A 107 -2.96 -4.74 -13.84
CA ALA A 107 -3.52 -5.69 -12.89
C ALA A 107 -4.74 -6.43 -13.47
N ASP A 108 -4.77 -7.74 -13.26
CA ASP A 108 -5.97 -8.58 -13.37
C ASP A 108 -6.88 -8.39 -12.15
N GLN A 109 -6.24 -8.21 -10.98
CA GLN A 109 -6.91 -8.12 -9.69
C GLN A 109 -6.07 -7.35 -8.68
N ILE A 110 -6.75 -6.62 -7.79
CA ILE A 110 -6.15 -5.99 -6.60
C ILE A 110 -6.89 -6.52 -5.37
N GLU A 111 -6.14 -7.07 -4.42
CA GLU A 111 -6.63 -7.67 -3.18
C GLU A 111 -6.24 -6.76 -2.00
N VAL A 112 -7.22 -6.24 -1.26
CA VAL A 112 -6.98 -5.46 -0.04
C VAL A 112 -7.29 -6.33 1.16
N LEU A 113 -6.23 -6.80 1.81
CA LEU A 113 -6.31 -7.62 3.01
C LEU A 113 -6.36 -6.72 4.23
N LYS A 114 -7.47 -6.79 4.95
CA LYS A 114 -7.68 -6.13 6.22
C LYS A 114 -7.57 -7.19 7.31
N GLY A 115 -7.43 -6.77 8.56
CA GLY A 115 -7.67 -7.74 9.62
C GLY A 115 -6.54 -8.78 9.82
N PRO A 116 -6.89 -9.90 10.48
CA PRO A 116 -6.02 -11.06 10.73
C PRO A 116 -5.24 -11.64 9.54
N ALA A 117 -5.63 -11.36 8.30
CA ALA A 117 -4.98 -11.89 7.10
C ALA A 117 -3.55 -11.38 6.92
N THR A 118 -3.27 -10.20 7.48
CA THR A 118 -2.02 -9.49 7.22
C THR A 118 -0.81 -10.13 7.90
N LEU A 119 -1.02 -10.97 8.92
CA LEU A 119 0.07 -11.71 9.57
C LEU A 119 0.88 -12.53 8.57
N LEU A 120 0.28 -12.95 7.45
CA LEU A 120 0.98 -13.71 6.42
C LEU A 120 2.12 -12.92 5.77
N PHE A 121 2.14 -11.60 5.87
CA PHE A 121 3.10 -10.72 5.19
C PHE A 121 4.09 -10.03 6.15
N GLY A 122 4.02 -10.31 7.45
CA GLY A 122 5.01 -9.83 8.44
C GLY A 122 4.81 -8.39 8.90
N SER A 123 5.86 -7.83 9.51
CA SER A 123 5.91 -6.56 10.24
C SER A 123 5.32 -5.39 9.45
N GLY A 124 5.56 -5.34 8.13
CA GLY A 124 5.09 -4.27 7.26
C GLY A 124 3.57 -4.22 7.05
N ALA A 125 2.82 -5.23 7.50
CA ALA A 125 1.40 -5.39 7.23
C ALA A 125 0.51 -5.26 8.48
N ILE A 126 1.02 -4.74 9.60
CA ILE A 126 0.26 -4.64 10.86
C ILE A 126 -1.08 -3.89 10.71
N GLY A 127 -1.18 -2.91 9.80
CA GLY A 127 -2.39 -2.18 9.47
C GLY A 127 -3.19 -2.77 8.30
N GLY A 128 -2.53 -3.41 7.35
CA GLY A 128 -3.15 -3.91 6.12
C GLY A 128 -2.14 -4.39 5.09
N ALA A 129 -2.61 -5.06 4.04
CA ALA A 129 -1.81 -5.32 2.84
C ALA A 129 -2.63 -5.09 1.57
N VAL A 130 -1.99 -4.57 0.53
CA VAL A 130 -2.56 -4.41 -0.81
C VAL A 130 -1.72 -5.24 -1.78
N ASN A 131 -2.29 -6.30 -2.33
CA ASN A 131 -1.64 -7.19 -3.27
C ASN A 131 -2.16 -6.96 -4.69
N VAL A 132 -1.24 -6.73 -5.62
CA VAL A 132 -1.55 -6.56 -7.05
C VAL A 132 -1.17 -7.82 -7.81
N VAL A 133 -2.12 -8.35 -8.59
CA VAL A 133 -1.98 -9.55 -9.40
C VAL A 133 -2.02 -9.14 -10.87
N ASP A 134 -0.94 -9.37 -11.61
CA ASP A 134 -0.77 -8.92 -13.01
C ASP A 134 -0.86 -10.04 -14.06
N GLY A 135 -0.83 -11.30 -13.62
CA GLY A 135 -0.92 -12.47 -14.50
C GLY A 135 0.34 -12.76 -15.33
N ARG A 136 1.46 -12.07 -15.08
CA ARG A 136 2.72 -12.25 -15.83
C ARG A 136 3.32 -13.66 -15.73
N ILE A 137 3.02 -14.32 -14.61
CA ILE A 137 3.26 -15.76 -14.42
C ILE A 137 1.90 -16.42 -14.25
N ALA A 138 1.51 -17.23 -15.25
CA ALA A 138 0.18 -17.81 -15.35
C ALA A 138 -0.08 -18.86 -14.26
N SER A 139 -1.26 -18.83 -13.65
CA SER A 139 -1.72 -19.82 -12.67
C SER A 139 -2.41 -21.03 -13.31
N SER A 140 -2.94 -20.86 -14.52
CA SER A 140 -3.65 -21.87 -15.29
C SER A 140 -3.37 -21.69 -16.79
N LEU A 141 -3.68 -22.73 -17.59
CA LEU A 141 -3.57 -22.63 -19.04
C LEU A 141 -4.76 -21.84 -19.58
N PRO A 142 -4.54 -20.72 -20.30
CA PRO A 142 -5.62 -20.01 -20.97
C PRO A 142 -6.37 -20.95 -21.94
N GLU A 143 -7.68 -20.79 -22.03
CA GLU A 143 -8.52 -21.63 -22.89
C GLU A 143 -8.26 -21.41 -24.39
N GLN A 144 -7.90 -20.18 -24.74
CA GLN A 144 -7.62 -19.79 -26.12
C GLN A 144 -6.12 -19.85 -26.40
N PRO A 145 -5.69 -20.28 -27.61
CA PRO A 145 -4.28 -20.27 -28.01
C PRO A 145 -3.63 -18.89 -27.96
N LEU A 146 -4.46 -17.84 -28.07
CA LEU A 146 -4.05 -16.45 -27.97
C LEU A 146 -5.17 -15.66 -27.27
N SER A 147 -4.82 -14.95 -26.20
CA SER A 147 -5.70 -14.02 -25.50
C SER A 147 -4.97 -12.71 -25.22
N GLY A 148 -5.69 -11.62 -25.01
CA GLY A 148 -5.06 -10.34 -24.73
C GLY A 148 -6.07 -9.23 -24.49
N ARG A 149 -5.54 -8.07 -24.14
CA ARG A 149 -6.30 -6.84 -23.91
C ARG A 149 -5.50 -5.67 -24.45
N ALA A 150 -6.18 -4.68 -24.98
CA ALA A 150 -5.61 -3.39 -25.32
C ALA A 150 -6.57 -2.31 -24.85
N GLU A 151 -6.03 -1.21 -24.32
CA GLU A 151 -6.81 -0.10 -23.82
C GLU A 151 -6.13 1.21 -24.20
N LEU A 152 -6.95 2.18 -24.60
CA LEU A 152 -6.55 3.57 -24.82
C LEU A 152 -7.45 4.45 -23.94
N ARG A 153 -6.85 5.36 -23.19
CA ARG A 153 -7.55 6.27 -22.29
C ARG A 153 -7.05 7.70 -22.50
N GLY A 154 -7.95 8.65 -22.31
CA GLY A 154 -7.60 10.06 -22.25
C GLY A 154 -8.34 10.77 -21.13
N ASN A 155 -7.75 11.84 -20.60
CA ASN A 155 -8.33 12.66 -19.55
C ASN A 155 -8.19 14.14 -19.90
N THR A 156 -9.28 14.89 -19.88
CA THR A 156 -9.29 16.32 -20.26
C THR A 156 -8.82 17.25 -19.16
N VAL A 157 -8.79 16.77 -17.91
CA VAL A 157 -8.42 17.56 -16.72
C VAL A 157 -6.91 17.79 -16.68
N ASN A 158 -6.11 16.79 -17.05
CA ASN A 158 -4.64 16.84 -17.08
C ASN A 158 -4.07 16.50 -18.47
N GLY A 159 -4.89 16.52 -19.52
CA GLY A 159 -4.43 16.20 -20.88
C GLY A 159 -3.94 14.75 -21.08
N GLU A 160 -4.19 13.83 -20.13
CA GLU A 160 -3.63 12.48 -20.13
C GLU A 160 -3.89 11.75 -21.44
N ARG A 161 -2.88 11.00 -21.87
CA ARG A 161 -2.95 9.99 -22.92
C ARG A 161 -2.29 8.73 -22.38
N SER A 162 -3.08 7.69 -22.20
CA SER A 162 -2.61 6.38 -21.74
C SER A 162 -2.93 5.32 -22.77
N GLY A 163 -1.99 4.41 -22.99
CA GLY A 163 -2.17 3.24 -23.83
C GLY A 163 -1.51 2.03 -23.20
N MET A 164 -2.21 0.90 -23.21
CA MET A 164 -1.66 -0.36 -22.74
C MET A 164 -2.06 -1.53 -23.62
N PHE A 165 -1.25 -2.58 -23.58
CA PHE A 165 -1.60 -3.87 -24.14
C PHE A 165 -1.05 -4.99 -23.27
N ARG A 166 -1.70 -6.15 -23.35
CA ARG A 166 -1.18 -7.43 -22.88
C ARG A 166 -1.56 -8.54 -23.85
N LEU A 167 -0.69 -9.54 -23.97
CA LEU A 167 -0.88 -10.68 -24.84
C LEU A 167 -0.34 -11.94 -24.19
N ASP A 168 -1.17 -12.98 -24.19
CA ASP A 168 -0.88 -14.32 -23.66
C ASP A 168 -0.99 -15.33 -24.81
N GLY A 169 0.10 -16.04 -25.09
CA GLY A 169 0.18 -17.06 -26.13
C GLY A 169 0.40 -18.45 -25.54
N VAL A 170 -0.41 -19.43 -25.94
CA VAL A 170 -0.36 -20.80 -25.42
C VAL A 170 0.18 -21.76 -26.48
N ASN A 171 1.19 -22.55 -26.12
CA ASN A 171 1.70 -23.65 -26.94
C ASN A 171 1.97 -24.91 -26.10
N GLY A 172 1.04 -25.86 -26.14
CA GLY A 172 1.06 -27.03 -25.28
C GLY A 172 0.93 -26.61 -23.82
N ASN A 173 1.95 -26.93 -23.01
CA ASN A 173 1.99 -26.58 -21.59
C ASN A 173 2.67 -25.23 -21.31
N TRP A 174 3.07 -24.50 -22.35
CA TRP A 174 3.73 -23.21 -22.21
C TRP A 174 2.75 -22.07 -22.42
N VAL A 175 2.85 -21.05 -21.55
CA VAL A 175 2.21 -19.75 -21.69
C VAL A 175 3.32 -18.71 -21.77
N LEU A 176 3.31 -17.91 -22.84
CA LEU A 176 4.16 -16.75 -23.00
C LEU A 176 3.32 -15.49 -22.80
N HIS A 177 3.83 -14.58 -21.97
CA HIS A 177 3.18 -13.32 -21.62
C HIS A 177 4.03 -12.15 -22.12
N VAL A 178 3.37 -11.11 -22.63
CA VAL A 178 3.99 -9.80 -22.86
C VAL A 178 2.99 -8.69 -22.56
N ASP A 179 3.41 -7.68 -21.82
CA ASP A 179 2.62 -6.50 -21.51
C ASP A 179 3.42 -5.21 -21.66
N GLY A 180 2.69 -4.10 -21.85
CA GLY A 180 3.27 -2.77 -21.93
C GLY A 180 2.25 -1.68 -21.67
N LEU A 181 2.71 -0.58 -21.07
CA LEU A 181 1.94 0.63 -20.81
C LEU A 181 2.79 1.87 -21.08
N VAL A 182 2.16 2.89 -21.66
CA VAL A 182 2.67 4.25 -21.76
C VAL A 182 1.58 5.21 -21.30
N ARG A 183 1.92 6.14 -20.42
CA ARG A 183 1.06 7.22 -19.94
C ARG A 183 1.85 8.52 -19.97
N ASP A 184 1.24 9.57 -20.48
CA ASP A 184 1.75 10.93 -20.39
C ASP A 184 0.59 11.86 -20.00
N SER A 185 0.76 12.68 -18.97
CA SER A 185 -0.18 13.73 -18.58
C SER A 185 0.54 15.06 -18.35
N ASP A 186 -0.15 16.14 -18.69
CA ASP A 186 0.23 17.50 -18.36
C ASP A 186 -0.17 17.84 -16.92
N ASP A 187 0.05 19.08 -16.51
CA ASP A 187 -0.38 19.59 -15.20
C ASP A 187 -1.91 19.53 -15.03
N TYR A 188 -2.32 19.14 -13.82
CA TYR A 188 -3.70 18.89 -13.45
C TYR A 188 -4.49 20.18 -13.23
N LYS A 189 -5.63 20.34 -13.92
CA LYS A 189 -6.51 21.50 -13.74
C LYS A 189 -7.27 21.45 -12.42
N ILE A 190 -7.28 22.57 -11.69
CA ILE A 190 -7.99 22.75 -10.41
C ILE A 190 -9.03 23.87 -10.52
N PRO A 191 -10.16 23.82 -9.79
CA PRO A 191 -11.21 24.85 -9.90
C PRO A 191 -10.87 26.18 -9.20
N GLY A 192 -9.70 26.29 -8.55
CA GLY A 192 -9.33 27.40 -7.67
C GLY A 192 -7.83 27.74 -7.70
N LEU A 193 -7.34 28.26 -6.58
CA LEU A 193 -5.92 28.55 -6.36
C LEU A 193 -5.21 27.29 -5.87
N ALA A 194 -3.96 27.11 -6.28
CA ALA A 194 -3.11 26.00 -5.81
C ALA A 194 -2.63 26.20 -4.36
N LYS A 195 -2.53 27.45 -3.90
CA LYS A 195 -2.17 27.82 -2.51
C LYS A 195 -3.40 28.32 -1.74
N SER A 196 -3.49 28.01 -0.45
CA SER A 196 -4.54 28.56 0.41
C SER A 196 -4.18 29.97 0.88
N ALA A 197 -5.19 30.78 1.21
CA ALA A 197 -4.99 32.15 1.70
C ALA A 197 -4.21 32.21 3.03
N GLU A 198 -4.20 31.12 3.83
CA GLU A 198 -3.37 31.07 5.04
C GLU A 198 -1.88 30.91 4.72
N ALA A 199 -1.53 30.25 3.61
CA ALA A 199 -0.14 30.11 3.15
C ALA A 199 0.42 31.40 2.51
N GLU A 200 -0.44 32.37 2.18
CA GLU A 200 -0.05 33.70 1.67
C GLU A 200 0.32 34.68 2.82
N SER A 201 0.11 34.30 4.09
CA SER A 201 0.37 35.16 5.25
C SER A 201 1.84 35.17 5.71
N ASP A 202 2.70 34.31 5.16
CA ASP A 202 4.10 34.13 5.58
C ASP A 202 5.08 35.14 4.95
N GLY A 203 4.59 36.30 4.49
CA GLY A 203 5.41 37.50 4.31
C GLY A 203 5.85 37.85 2.90
N ASP A 204 5.57 37.03 1.89
CA ASP A 204 5.86 37.38 0.50
C ASP A 204 4.78 38.34 -0.06
N GLU A 205 5.21 39.45 -0.65
CA GLU A 205 4.29 40.39 -1.31
C GLU A 205 3.53 39.67 -2.44
N PRO A 206 2.22 39.93 -2.61
CA PRO A 206 1.43 39.25 -3.63
C PRO A 206 1.83 39.78 -5.01
N GLU A 207 2.67 39.03 -5.72
CA GLU A 207 2.72 39.17 -7.17
C GLU A 207 1.41 38.61 -7.75
N GLU A 208 0.46 39.52 -8.02
CA GLU A 208 -0.89 39.20 -8.54
C GLU A 208 -0.90 38.41 -9.87
N GLU A 209 0.26 38.08 -10.47
CA GLU A 209 0.35 37.33 -11.73
C GLU A 209 1.10 35.96 -11.64
N ALA A 210 1.66 35.56 -10.49
CA ALA A 210 2.57 34.41 -10.40
C ALA A 210 1.99 33.13 -9.77
N HIS A 211 0.71 33.10 -9.40
CA HIS A 211 0.14 31.96 -8.67
C HIS A 211 -0.98 31.27 -9.46
N GLY A 212 -0.65 30.10 -10.02
CA GLY A 212 -1.48 29.26 -10.88
C GLY A 212 -2.93 29.09 -10.40
N ARG A 213 -3.81 29.97 -10.86
CA ARG A 213 -5.25 29.77 -10.77
C ARG A 213 -5.68 28.86 -11.90
N GLY A 214 -6.39 27.78 -11.59
CA GLY A 214 -6.92 26.89 -12.61
C GLY A 214 -6.06 25.65 -12.91
N THR A 215 -4.82 25.61 -12.43
CA THR A 215 -3.87 24.51 -12.64
C THR A 215 -3.00 24.31 -11.40
N LEU A 216 -2.75 23.06 -11.03
CA LEU A 216 -1.72 22.68 -10.07
C LEU A 216 -0.42 22.48 -10.84
N GLU A 217 0.49 23.44 -10.77
CA GLU A 217 1.77 23.38 -11.49
C GLU A 217 2.65 22.24 -11.00
N ASN A 218 3.53 21.76 -11.89
CA ASN A 218 4.46 20.67 -11.63
C ASN A 218 3.76 19.40 -11.11
N SER A 219 2.65 19.04 -11.74
CA SER A 219 1.86 17.85 -11.43
C SER A 219 1.74 16.88 -12.62
N ALA A 220 2.44 17.16 -13.72
CA ALA A 220 2.61 16.25 -14.84
C ALA A 220 3.22 14.90 -14.42
N VAL A 221 2.82 13.83 -15.11
CA VAL A 221 3.28 12.45 -14.88
C VAL A 221 3.54 11.78 -16.22
N SER A 222 4.70 11.13 -16.38
CA SER A 222 5.00 10.23 -17.49
C SER A 222 5.37 8.86 -16.94
N THR A 223 4.68 7.81 -17.36
CA THR A 223 4.91 6.44 -16.89
C THR A 223 5.07 5.50 -18.07
N ARG A 224 6.08 4.63 -18.00
CA ARG A 224 6.29 3.54 -18.94
C ARG A 224 6.53 2.25 -18.17
N ALA A 225 5.80 1.21 -18.53
CA ALA A 225 5.96 -0.10 -17.93
C ALA A 225 5.92 -1.18 -19.00
N GLY A 226 6.53 -2.32 -18.72
CA GLY A 226 6.36 -3.50 -19.56
C GLY A 226 7.02 -4.71 -18.95
N ALA A 227 6.56 -5.88 -19.39
CA ALA A 227 7.13 -7.14 -18.94
C ALA A 227 7.04 -8.24 -20.00
N VAL A 228 7.86 -9.26 -19.77
CA VAL A 228 7.80 -10.53 -20.49
C VAL A 228 7.80 -11.66 -19.47
N GLY A 229 6.95 -12.67 -19.71
CA GLY A 229 6.81 -13.83 -18.84
C GLY A 229 6.79 -15.12 -19.63
N ALA A 230 7.27 -16.19 -19.02
CA ALA A 230 7.16 -17.54 -19.56
C ALA A 230 6.80 -18.49 -18.43
N THR A 231 5.72 -19.25 -18.62
CA THR A 231 5.22 -20.21 -17.64
C THR A 231 5.06 -21.57 -18.29
N TRP A 232 5.53 -22.61 -17.62
CA TRP A 232 5.25 -24.01 -17.93
C TRP A 232 4.31 -24.59 -16.88
N LEU A 233 3.21 -25.20 -17.34
CA LEU A 233 2.17 -25.77 -16.50
C LEU A 233 2.04 -27.29 -16.77
N GLY A 234 2.54 -28.10 -15.84
CA GLY A 234 2.44 -29.55 -15.88
C GLY A 234 1.38 -30.11 -14.93
N ALA A 235 1.06 -31.39 -15.11
CA ALA A 235 0.06 -32.08 -14.27
C ALA A 235 0.46 -32.16 -12.79
N ARG A 236 1.77 -32.25 -12.50
CA ARG A 236 2.32 -32.41 -11.13
C ARG A 236 3.05 -31.17 -10.61
N GLY A 237 3.10 -30.09 -11.37
CA GLY A 237 3.83 -28.90 -10.96
C GLY A 237 3.93 -27.86 -12.06
N HIS A 238 4.43 -26.70 -11.70
CA HIS A 238 4.55 -25.55 -12.57
C HIS A 238 5.85 -24.79 -12.30
N PHE A 239 6.27 -24.02 -13.30
CA PHE A 239 7.44 -23.15 -13.23
C PHE A 239 7.20 -21.94 -14.12
N GLY A 240 7.40 -20.74 -13.60
CA GLY A 240 7.29 -19.53 -14.38
C GLY A 240 8.29 -18.47 -13.94
N LEU A 241 8.75 -17.70 -14.91
CA LEU A 241 9.66 -16.58 -14.75
C LEU A 241 9.06 -15.35 -15.42
N ALA A 242 9.23 -14.18 -14.80
CA ALA A 242 8.88 -12.90 -15.41
C ALA A 242 9.98 -11.86 -15.19
N LEU A 243 10.16 -11.00 -16.17
CA LEU A 243 11.02 -9.82 -16.13
C LEU A 243 10.16 -8.61 -16.41
N SER A 244 10.19 -7.62 -15.53
CA SER A 244 9.41 -6.39 -15.68
C SER A 244 10.23 -5.15 -15.40
N THR A 245 9.85 -4.06 -16.05
CA THR A 245 10.40 -2.72 -15.82
C THR A 245 9.26 -1.73 -15.60
N TYR A 246 9.46 -0.82 -14.66
CA TYR A 246 8.59 0.33 -14.37
C TYR A 246 9.46 1.58 -14.35
N ARG A 247 9.03 2.62 -15.07
CA ARG A 247 9.69 3.92 -15.15
C ARG A 247 8.63 4.98 -14.97
N SER A 248 8.82 5.93 -14.07
CA SER A 248 7.88 7.02 -13.87
C SER A 248 8.60 8.30 -13.53
N GLU A 249 8.31 9.36 -14.26
CA GLU A 249 8.74 10.71 -13.96
C GLU A 249 7.53 11.53 -13.54
N TYR A 250 7.59 12.19 -12.39
CA TYR A 250 6.48 13.00 -11.89
C TYR A 250 6.97 14.24 -11.16
N GLY A 251 6.20 15.31 -11.29
CA GLY A 251 6.47 16.55 -10.59
C GLY A 251 5.97 16.53 -9.15
N ILE A 252 6.65 17.27 -8.31
CA ILE A 252 6.22 17.57 -6.96
C ILE A 252 5.66 19.00 -6.89
N PRO A 253 4.36 19.19 -6.57
CA PRO A 253 3.76 20.51 -6.59
C PRO A 253 4.48 21.53 -5.70
N ALA A 254 4.54 22.78 -6.18
CA ALA A 254 5.19 23.87 -5.47
C ALA A 254 4.60 24.10 -4.06
N GLY A 255 5.46 24.42 -3.09
CA GLY A 255 5.06 24.52 -1.69
C GLY A 255 4.94 23.17 -0.97
N ALA A 256 5.49 22.10 -1.55
CA ALA A 256 5.63 20.81 -0.89
C ALA A 256 7.09 20.49 -0.49
N HIS A 257 8.07 21.02 -1.24
CA HIS A 257 9.49 21.10 -0.84
C HIS A 257 9.83 22.51 -0.34
N VAL A 258 10.78 22.60 0.59
CA VAL A 258 11.39 23.85 1.10
C VAL A 258 12.85 23.52 1.41
N HIS A 259 13.78 24.11 0.65
CA HIS A 259 15.20 24.05 0.97
C HIS A 259 15.54 25.17 1.96
N HIS A 260 16.50 24.91 2.84
CA HIS A 260 17.09 25.92 3.70
C HIS A 260 18.33 26.46 2.98
N GLU A 261 18.40 27.76 2.73
CA GLU A 261 19.65 28.39 2.30
C GLU A 261 20.63 28.34 3.47
N ASP A 262 21.75 27.61 3.33
CA ASP A 262 22.82 27.59 4.31
C ASP A 262 23.40 29.02 4.45
N ASP A 263 22.96 29.76 5.46
CA ASP A 263 23.49 31.09 5.83
C ASP A 263 24.94 30.97 6.31
N GLY A 264 25.86 30.85 5.35
CA GLY A 264 27.29 30.93 5.55
C GLY A 264 27.68 32.34 5.99
N HIS A 265 27.76 32.57 7.30
CA HIS A 265 28.36 33.80 7.83
C HIS A 265 29.84 33.94 7.40
N GLY A 266 30.11 34.88 6.50
CA GLY A 266 31.44 35.51 6.40
C GLY A 266 31.85 36.05 5.02
N HIS A 267 31.48 37.29 4.70
CA HIS A 267 32.36 38.45 4.45
C HIS A 267 31.72 39.51 3.54
N GLU A 268 32.18 40.74 3.76
CA GLU A 268 31.64 42.03 3.32
C GLU A 268 31.61 42.24 1.78
N HIS A 269 30.51 42.84 1.32
CA HIS A 269 30.34 43.72 0.15
C HIS A 269 31.23 43.51 -1.09
N GLU A 270 30.67 42.91 -2.15
CA GLU A 270 30.73 43.47 -3.51
C GLU A 270 29.37 43.24 -4.20
N GLU A 271 28.82 44.30 -4.79
CA GLU A 271 27.62 44.25 -5.64
C GLU A 271 27.99 43.51 -6.96
N GLU A 272 27.83 42.20 -6.98
CA GLU A 272 27.56 41.48 -8.22
C GLU A 272 26.05 41.29 -8.34
N GLU A 273 25.51 41.62 -9.51
CA GLU A 273 24.12 41.31 -9.88
C GLU A 273 23.97 39.78 -9.92
N GLY A 274 23.64 39.22 -8.76
CA GLY A 274 23.35 37.82 -8.58
C GLY A 274 22.09 37.49 -9.36
N HIS A 275 22.26 36.64 -10.37
CA HIS A 275 21.19 35.80 -10.88
C HIS A 275 20.50 35.17 -9.68
N ALA A 276 19.24 35.50 -9.44
CA ALA A 276 18.36 34.64 -8.68
C ALA A 276 18.40 33.29 -9.41
N GLU A 277 19.08 32.31 -8.84
CA GLU A 277 18.92 30.92 -9.24
C GLU A 277 17.43 30.63 -8.98
N GLU A 278 16.60 30.63 -10.03
CA GLU A 278 15.24 30.12 -9.92
C GLU A 278 15.37 28.70 -9.37
N GLU A 279 14.96 28.46 -8.11
CA GLU A 279 14.85 27.09 -7.59
C GLU A 279 13.91 26.33 -8.51
N GLY A 280 14.49 25.55 -9.42
CA GLY A 280 13.73 24.91 -10.47
C GLY A 280 12.86 23.80 -9.90
N HIS A 281 11.71 23.57 -10.51
CA HIS A 281 10.71 22.59 -10.06
C HIS A 281 11.32 21.21 -9.68
N VAL A 282 10.95 20.73 -8.48
CA VAL A 282 11.35 19.40 -7.99
C VAL A 282 10.60 18.30 -8.75
N ARG A 283 11.31 17.33 -9.32
CA ARG A 283 10.72 16.17 -10.01
C ARG A 283 11.41 14.89 -9.55
N ILE A 284 10.69 13.78 -9.56
CA ILE A 284 11.24 12.46 -9.24
C ILE A 284 11.31 11.63 -10.53
N ASP A 285 12.50 11.19 -10.91
CA ASP A 285 12.75 10.20 -11.97
C ASP A 285 12.94 8.82 -11.32
N MET A 286 11.89 8.00 -11.37
CA MET A 286 11.82 6.69 -10.75
C MET A 286 12.03 5.56 -11.76
N LYS A 287 12.78 4.54 -11.33
CA LYS A 287 12.96 3.29 -12.04
C LYS A 287 12.90 2.07 -11.12
N GLN A 288 12.23 1.02 -11.58
CA GLN A 288 12.28 -0.30 -10.97
C GLN A 288 12.43 -1.39 -12.03
N ASP A 289 13.39 -2.29 -11.84
CA ASP A 289 13.51 -3.54 -12.58
C ASP A 289 13.30 -4.72 -11.65
N ARG A 290 12.54 -5.72 -12.10
CA ARG A 290 12.16 -6.86 -11.26
C ARG A 290 12.24 -8.17 -12.03
N LEU A 291 12.82 -9.18 -11.38
CA LEU A 291 12.83 -10.58 -11.81
C LEU A 291 11.99 -11.39 -10.83
N GLU A 292 11.02 -12.12 -11.35
CA GLU A 292 10.10 -12.94 -10.54
C GLU A 292 10.17 -14.41 -10.96
N LEU A 293 10.03 -15.28 -9.97
CA LEU A 293 9.95 -16.73 -10.09
C LEU A 293 8.74 -17.22 -9.30
N LYS A 294 7.90 -18.05 -9.94
CA LYS A 294 6.89 -18.87 -9.23
C LYS A 294 7.02 -20.31 -9.68
N THR A 295 7.11 -21.22 -8.74
CA THR A 295 7.15 -22.65 -9.02
C THR A 295 6.45 -23.42 -7.93
N GLY A 296 5.86 -24.55 -8.27
CA GLY A 296 5.21 -25.38 -7.28
C GLY A 296 5.01 -26.81 -7.72
N LEU A 297 4.82 -27.68 -6.76
CA LEU A 297 4.59 -29.10 -6.93
C LEU A 297 3.23 -29.48 -6.31
N ARG A 298 2.47 -30.31 -7.02
CA ARG A 298 1.21 -30.88 -6.56
C ARG A 298 1.45 -32.28 -6.01
N ASP A 299 0.88 -32.56 -4.84
CA ASP A 299 1.05 -33.80 -4.09
C ASP A 299 2.53 -34.23 -3.99
N PRO A 300 3.46 -33.36 -3.52
CA PRO A 300 4.88 -33.68 -3.49
C PRO A 300 5.21 -34.80 -2.48
N PHE A 301 4.46 -34.85 -1.37
CA PHE A 301 4.64 -35.81 -0.29
C PHE A 301 3.29 -36.31 0.23
N ALA A 302 3.31 -37.39 1.02
CA ALA A 302 2.08 -38.01 1.54
C ALA A 302 1.20 -37.06 2.39
N LEU A 303 1.82 -36.07 3.05
CA LEU A 303 1.15 -35.13 3.96
C LEU A 303 0.81 -33.78 3.33
N LEU A 304 1.31 -33.46 2.13
CA LEU A 304 1.15 -32.15 1.50
C LEU A 304 0.31 -32.24 0.22
N SER A 305 -0.62 -31.31 0.04
CA SER A 305 -1.34 -31.10 -1.22
C SER A 305 -0.51 -30.26 -2.20
N SER A 306 0.24 -29.28 -1.71
CA SER A 306 1.17 -28.51 -2.53
C SER A 306 2.42 -28.07 -1.78
N LEU A 307 3.47 -27.78 -2.55
CA LEU A 307 4.65 -27.04 -2.11
C LEU A 307 4.95 -25.99 -3.17
N ASP A 308 4.84 -24.72 -2.79
CA ASP A 308 4.93 -23.57 -3.67
C ASP A 308 6.08 -22.67 -3.23
N VAL A 309 6.79 -22.10 -4.20
CA VAL A 309 7.90 -21.17 -3.99
C VAL A 309 7.65 -19.95 -4.87
N ARG A 310 7.65 -18.78 -4.25
CA ARG A 310 7.63 -17.48 -4.91
C ARG A 310 8.90 -16.74 -4.55
N ALA A 311 9.59 -16.17 -5.52
CA ALA A 311 10.75 -15.35 -5.26
C ALA A 311 10.76 -14.15 -6.19
N ALA A 312 11.26 -13.02 -5.70
CA ALA A 312 11.52 -11.85 -6.52
C ALA A 312 12.85 -11.21 -6.16
N HIS A 313 13.51 -10.64 -7.16
CA HIS A 313 14.61 -9.70 -6.99
C HIS A 313 14.16 -8.37 -7.58
N THR A 314 14.31 -7.28 -6.81
CA THR A 314 13.99 -5.92 -7.22
C THR A 314 15.24 -5.06 -7.15
N ASP A 315 15.46 -4.29 -8.22
CA ASP A 315 16.39 -3.17 -8.26
C ASP A 315 15.56 -1.89 -8.44
N TYR A 316 15.39 -1.14 -7.36
CA TYR A 316 14.65 0.12 -7.33
C TYR A 316 15.60 1.28 -7.12
N GLU A 317 15.35 2.36 -7.84
CA GLU A 317 16.01 3.65 -7.65
C GLU A 317 15.06 4.78 -8.04
N HIS A 318 15.16 5.91 -7.39
CA HIS A 318 14.75 7.17 -7.98
C HIS A 318 15.76 8.27 -7.71
N VAL A 319 15.68 9.32 -8.52
CA VAL A 319 16.48 10.52 -8.38
C VAL A 319 15.53 11.71 -8.27
N GLU A 320 15.69 12.47 -7.20
CA GLU A 320 15.10 13.79 -7.05
C GLU A 320 15.92 14.78 -7.88
N LEU A 321 15.22 15.52 -8.73
CA LEU A 321 15.76 16.49 -9.65
C LEU A 321 15.28 17.88 -9.22
N GLU A 322 16.21 18.78 -8.94
CA GLU A 322 15.93 20.20 -8.65
C GLU A 322 16.33 21.02 -9.88
N GLY A 323 15.38 21.69 -10.52
CA GLY A 323 15.61 22.35 -11.81
C GLY A 323 16.17 21.43 -12.91
N GLY A 324 15.91 20.12 -12.80
CA GLY A 324 16.44 19.10 -13.71
C GLY A 324 17.86 18.62 -13.37
N ILE A 325 18.45 19.09 -12.28
CA ILE A 325 19.76 18.67 -11.79
C ILE A 325 19.56 17.58 -10.72
N PRO A 326 20.24 16.42 -10.81
CA PRO A 326 20.20 15.40 -9.77
C PRO A 326 20.68 15.94 -8.41
N ALA A 327 19.79 15.96 -7.42
CA ALA A 327 20.07 16.36 -6.05
C ALA A 327 20.27 15.14 -5.15
N THR A 328 19.21 14.35 -4.94
CA THR A 328 19.25 13.17 -4.06
C THR A 328 18.85 11.90 -4.80
N ARG A 329 19.53 10.80 -4.50
CA ARG A 329 19.26 9.48 -5.04
C ARG A 329 18.89 8.52 -3.92
N PHE A 330 17.72 7.92 -4.05
CA PHE A 330 17.27 6.84 -3.20
C PHE A 330 17.32 5.52 -3.96
N SER A 331 17.85 4.47 -3.35
CA SER A 331 17.86 3.13 -3.91
C SER A 331 17.45 2.09 -2.89
N ASN A 332 16.80 1.04 -3.37
CA ASN A 332 16.42 -0.12 -2.58
C ASN A 332 16.60 -1.38 -3.44
N GLN A 333 17.61 -2.17 -3.13
CA GLN A 333 17.93 -3.38 -3.89
C GLN A 333 17.79 -4.59 -2.99
N GLY A 334 17.10 -5.62 -3.46
CA GLY A 334 16.82 -6.74 -2.58
C GLY A 334 16.21 -7.95 -3.25
N TRP A 335 16.09 -9.01 -2.46
CA TRP A 335 15.35 -10.19 -2.83
C TRP A 335 14.44 -10.62 -1.69
N GLU A 336 13.32 -11.23 -2.06
CA GLU A 336 12.40 -11.85 -1.14
C GLU A 336 12.02 -13.23 -1.68
N THR A 337 11.90 -14.22 -0.81
CA THR A 337 11.50 -15.58 -1.15
C THR A 337 10.52 -16.10 -0.12
N ARG A 338 9.45 -16.72 -0.62
CA ARG A 338 8.39 -17.30 0.16
C ARG A 338 8.19 -18.76 -0.24
N LEU A 339 8.23 -19.64 0.75
CA LEU A 339 7.99 -21.07 0.59
C LEU A 339 6.68 -21.38 1.33
N GLU A 340 5.74 -22.04 0.66
CA GLU A 340 4.41 -22.34 1.19
C GLU A 340 4.15 -23.84 1.02
N ALA A 341 3.82 -24.53 2.11
CA ALA A 341 3.49 -25.94 2.12
C ALA A 341 2.04 -26.09 2.60
N VAL A 342 1.15 -26.49 1.71
CA VAL A 342 -0.26 -26.72 2.03
C VAL A 342 -0.44 -28.18 2.45
N GLN A 343 -0.99 -28.40 3.64
CA GLN A 343 -1.19 -29.75 4.16
C GLN A 343 -2.45 -30.39 3.58
N LYS A 344 -2.44 -31.72 3.44
CA LYS A 344 -3.66 -32.48 3.15
C LYS A 344 -4.60 -32.43 4.36
N PRO A 345 -5.93 -32.43 4.16
CA PRO A 345 -6.87 -32.38 5.27
C PRO A 345 -6.63 -33.47 6.31
N PHE A 346 -6.50 -33.09 7.58
CA PHE A 346 -6.29 -34.02 8.70
C PHE A 346 -7.33 -33.76 9.80
N ASN A 347 -8.19 -34.75 10.09
CA ASN A 347 -9.30 -34.61 11.04
C ASN A 347 -10.17 -33.36 10.79
N GLY A 348 -10.38 -33.01 9.51
CA GLY A 348 -11.14 -31.85 9.07
C GLY A 348 -10.39 -30.51 9.14
N TRP A 349 -9.12 -30.49 9.56
CA TRP A 349 -8.27 -29.31 9.48
C TRP A 349 -7.60 -29.22 8.12
N ARG A 350 -7.61 -28.04 7.53
CA ARG A 350 -6.81 -27.66 6.36
C ARG A 350 -5.92 -26.50 6.77
N GLY A 351 -4.66 -26.52 6.34
CA GLY A 351 -3.69 -25.54 6.78
C GLY A 351 -2.52 -25.38 5.84
N ALA A 352 -1.76 -24.32 6.07
CA ALA A 352 -0.56 -24.05 5.34
C ALA A 352 0.53 -23.54 6.28
N PHE A 353 1.75 -24.00 6.01
CA PHE A 353 2.97 -23.55 6.68
C PHE A 353 3.76 -22.75 5.68
N GLY A 354 4.47 -21.72 6.15
CA GLY A 354 5.37 -21.02 5.26
C GLY A 354 6.58 -20.44 5.94
N LEU A 355 7.58 -20.21 5.11
CA LEU A 355 8.83 -19.52 5.43
C LEU A 355 8.97 -18.35 4.49
N GLN A 356 9.33 -17.19 5.02
CA GLN A 356 9.59 -15.97 4.27
C GLN A 356 11.00 -15.48 4.61
N LEU A 357 11.78 -15.23 3.59
CA LEU A 357 13.17 -14.80 3.66
C LEU A 357 13.30 -13.52 2.86
N GLY A 358 13.92 -12.49 3.42
CA GLY A 358 14.13 -11.22 2.73
C GLY A 358 15.48 -10.63 3.04
N LYS A 359 16.06 -9.97 2.05
CA LYS A 359 17.18 -9.05 2.22
C LYS A 359 16.99 -7.83 1.34
N THR A 360 17.12 -6.65 1.92
CA THR A 360 17.19 -5.38 1.19
C THR A 360 18.41 -4.59 1.62
N ASP A 361 18.96 -3.81 0.70
CA ASP A 361 20.02 -2.85 0.94
C ASP A 361 19.49 -1.49 0.45
N PHE A 362 19.17 -0.61 1.41
CA PHE A 362 18.64 0.73 1.15
C PHE A 362 19.77 1.76 1.25
N ALA A 363 19.75 2.78 0.39
CA ALA A 363 20.62 3.95 0.49
C ALA A 363 19.90 5.23 0.04
N ALA A 364 20.16 6.32 0.74
CA ALA A 364 19.89 7.68 0.32
C ALA A 364 21.24 8.41 0.19
N ILE A 365 21.50 9.06 -0.95
CA ILE A 365 22.75 9.76 -1.24
C ILE A 365 22.41 11.10 -1.89
N GLY A 366 22.73 12.20 -1.22
CA GLY A 366 22.44 13.56 -1.68
C GLY A 366 22.18 14.49 -0.50
N GLU A 367 21.72 15.70 -0.79
CA GLU A 367 21.48 16.74 0.21
C GLU A 367 20.28 16.39 1.11
N GLU A 368 19.29 15.67 0.59
CA GLU A 368 18.12 15.20 1.36
C GLU A 368 18.36 13.83 2.04
N ALA A 369 19.60 13.35 2.15
CA ALA A 369 19.91 12.09 2.81
C ALA A 369 19.80 12.17 4.34
N PHE A 370 18.57 12.15 4.87
CA PHE A 370 18.28 12.28 6.30
C PHE A 370 18.39 10.97 7.09
N VAL A 371 18.63 9.84 6.40
CA VAL A 371 18.74 8.48 6.97
C VAL A 371 19.98 7.76 6.46
N PRO A 372 20.65 6.94 7.28
CA PRO A 372 21.81 6.18 6.83
C PRO A 372 21.43 5.07 5.85
N SER A 373 22.38 4.66 5.02
CA SER A 373 22.25 3.43 4.24
C SER A 373 22.13 2.23 5.18
N THR A 374 21.17 1.35 4.95
CA THR A 374 20.84 0.26 5.88
C THR A 374 20.54 -1.04 5.14
N GLY A 375 21.27 -2.09 5.51
CA GLY A 375 20.94 -3.45 5.10
C GLY A 375 19.91 -4.06 6.05
N THR A 376 18.78 -4.54 5.53
CA THR A 376 17.75 -5.22 6.33
C THR A 376 17.66 -6.69 5.95
N ARG A 377 17.59 -7.58 6.94
CA ARG A 377 17.34 -9.02 6.75
C ARG A 377 16.11 -9.44 7.52
N THR A 378 15.27 -10.24 6.89
CA THR A 378 14.05 -10.79 7.49
C THR A 378 14.02 -12.31 7.35
N LEU A 379 13.65 -12.98 8.44
CA LEU A 379 13.37 -14.41 8.49
C LEU A 379 12.06 -14.61 9.24
N GLY A 380 11.01 -14.98 8.54
CA GLY A 380 9.69 -15.24 9.10
C GLY A 380 9.25 -16.69 8.88
N ALA A 381 8.56 -17.25 9.88
CA ALA A 381 7.85 -18.51 9.77
C ALA A 381 6.39 -18.29 10.16
N PHE A 382 5.47 -18.88 9.41
CA PHE A 382 4.04 -18.75 9.68
C PHE A 382 3.30 -20.07 9.50
N VAL A 383 2.15 -20.15 10.15
CA VAL A 383 1.18 -21.23 10.01
C VAL A 383 -0.22 -20.64 10.01
N VAL A 384 -1.09 -21.19 9.18
CA VAL A 384 -2.53 -20.96 9.19
C VAL A 384 -3.25 -22.30 9.18
N GLU A 385 -4.27 -22.43 10.00
CA GLU A 385 -5.08 -23.63 10.15
C GLU A 385 -6.55 -23.23 10.20
N GLU A 386 -7.39 -23.92 9.44
CA GLU A 386 -8.82 -23.69 9.42
C GLU A 386 -9.61 -25.00 9.48
N LYS A 387 -10.83 -24.90 10.00
CA LYS A 387 -11.75 -26.02 10.10
C LYS A 387 -13.20 -25.56 10.19
N ASP A 388 -14.07 -26.30 9.50
CA ASP A 388 -15.51 -26.19 9.66
C ASP A 388 -16.02 -27.10 10.80
N PHE A 389 -16.87 -26.52 11.64
CA PHE A 389 -17.58 -27.12 12.76
C PHE A 389 -19.11 -26.98 12.57
N GLY A 390 -19.59 -27.26 11.35
CA GLY A 390 -21.01 -27.06 10.98
C GLY A 390 -21.29 -25.59 10.66
N PRO A 391 -22.13 -24.88 11.44
CA PRO A 391 -22.42 -23.47 11.18
C PRO A 391 -21.23 -22.55 11.47
N TRP A 392 -20.16 -23.06 12.09
CA TRP A 392 -18.95 -22.29 12.38
C TRP A 392 -17.81 -22.69 11.45
N LYS A 393 -17.14 -21.72 10.82
CA LYS A 393 -15.77 -21.88 10.30
C LYS A 393 -14.84 -21.15 11.24
N VAL A 394 -13.75 -21.79 11.66
CA VAL A 394 -12.72 -21.18 12.50
C VAL A 394 -11.40 -21.22 11.77
N GLU A 395 -10.65 -20.13 11.82
CA GLU A 395 -9.31 -19.99 11.28
C GLU A 395 -8.37 -19.44 12.35
N LEU A 396 -7.21 -20.05 12.49
CA LEU A 396 -6.16 -19.71 13.44
C LEU A 396 -4.87 -19.43 12.68
N GLY A 397 -4.13 -18.41 13.09
CA GLY A 397 -2.87 -18.05 12.47
C GLY A 397 -1.81 -17.72 13.51
N ALA A 398 -0.57 -18.06 13.19
CA ALA A 398 0.59 -17.64 13.95
C ALA A 398 1.75 -17.30 13.01
N ARG A 399 2.52 -16.28 13.37
CA ARG A 399 3.78 -15.92 12.73
C ARG A 399 4.79 -15.53 13.78
N HIS A 400 6.03 -15.88 13.52
CA HIS A 400 7.18 -15.34 14.23
C HIS A 400 8.24 -14.94 13.21
N GLU A 401 8.85 -13.77 13.40
CA GLU A 401 9.93 -13.32 12.53
C GLU A 401 11.02 -12.58 13.27
N ARG A 402 12.22 -12.64 12.69
CA ARG A 402 13.40 -11.89 13.07
C ARG A 402 13.67 -10.83 12.01
N VAL A 403 13.80 -9.58 12.43
CA VAL A 403 14.23 -8.46 11.59
C VAL A 403 15.56 -7.93 12.11
N THR A 404 16.58 -7.89 11.24
CA THR A 404 17.89 -7.33 11.58
C THR A 404 18.17 -6.14 10.67
N LEU A 405 18.32 -4.95 11.24
CA LEU A 405 18.74 -3.73 10.56
C LEU A 405 20.24 -3.49 10.79
N GLN A 406 20.98 -3.23 9.72
CA GLN A 406 22.43 -3.01 9.72
C GLN A 406 22.73 -1.64 9.07
N PRO A 407 22.55 -0.54 9.82
CA PRO A 407 22.87 0.80 9.35
C PRO A 407 24.39 0.98 9.16
N LEU A 408 24.78 1.73 8.14
CA LEU A 408 26.16 2.12 7.90
C LEU A 408 26.64 3.04 9.03
N GLY A 409 27.81 2.73 9.60
CA GLY A 409 28.41 3.54 10.67
C GLY A 409 27.82 3.31 12.07
N GLU A 410 26.81 2.46 12.21
CA GLU A 410 26.13 2.19 13.49
C GLU A 410 26.02 0.69 13.81
N ALA A 411 25.69 0.39 15.06
CA ALA A 411 25.52 -1.00 15.51
C ALA A 411 24.22 -1.60 14.95
N ALA A 412 24.26 -2.87 14.56
CA ALA A 412 23.10 -3.60 14.11
C ALA A 412 22.00 -3.66 15.20
N ARG A 413 20.74 -3.62 14.77
CA ARG A 413 19.55 -3.75 15.62
C ARG A 413 18.77 -4.98 15.21
N ASP A 414 18.33 -5.72 16.22
CA ASP A 414 17.59 -6.95 16.05
C ASP A 414 16.25 -6.86 16.76
N TYR A 415 15.20 -7.30 16.08
CA TYR A 415 13.84 -7.35 16.61
C TYR A 415 13.23 -8.73 16.35
N ASP A 416 12.59 -9.27 17.37
CA ASP A 416 11.73 -10.45 17.25
C ASP A 416 10.27 -9.98 17.29
N ALA A 417 9.50 -10.27 16.26
CA ALA A 417 8.09 -9.90 16.15
C ALA A 417 7.23 -11.17 16.06
N SER A 418 6.22 -11.26 16.92
CA SER A 418 5.29 -12.38 17.00
C SER A 418 3.86 -11.93 16.78
N SER A 419 3.17 -12.61 15.87
CA SER A 419 1.78 -12.31 15.53
C SER A 419 0.90 -13.56 15.69
N LEU A 420 -0.28 -13.38 16.27
CA LEU A 420 -1.29 -14.42 16.46
C LEU A 420 -2.63 -13.91 15.97
N SER A 421 -3.42 -14.78 15.35
CA SER A 421 -4.78 -14.43 14.95
C SER A 421 -5.75 -15.57 15.12
N ALA A 422 -7.01 -15.20 15.32
CA ALA A 422 -8.16 -16.07 15.32
C ALA A 422 -9.31 -15.36 14.60
N ALA A 423 -9.94 -16.05 13.66
CA ALA A 423 -11.11 -15.56 12.96
C ALA A 423 -12.18 -16.64 12.96
N ALA A 424 -13.45 -16.23 12.96
CA ALA A 424 -14.57 -17.14 12.90
C ALA A 424 -15.70 -16.58 12.03
N ILE A 425 -16.30 -17.44 11.21
CA ILE A 425 -17.57 -17.19 10.54
C ILE A 425 -18.63 -18.02 11.25
N TRP A 426 -19.71 -17.39 11.67
CA TRP A 426 -20.94 -18.05 12.09
C TRP A 426 -22.01 -17.86 11.02
N ARG A 427 -22.25 -18.92 10.24
CA ARG A 427 -23.30 -19.00 9.23
C ARG A 427 -24.62 -19.28 9.94
N PHE A 428 -25.46 -18.26 10.08
CA PHE A 428 -26.78 -18.41 10.71
C PHE A 428 -27.72 -19.16 9.76
N ASP A 429 -27.74 -18.75 8.50
CA ASP A 429 -28.38 -19.41 7.37
C ASP A 429 -27.64 -19.07 6.06
N GLU A 430 -28.25 -19.35 4.90
CA GLU A 430 -27.67 -19.05 3.58
C GLU A 430 -27.61 -17.55 3.26
N ALA A 431 -28.40 -16.73 3.96
CA ALA A 431 -28.54 -15.30 3.71
C ALA A 431 -27.82 -14.41 4.73
N LEU A 432 -27.37 -14.98 5.86
CA LEU A 432 -26.80 -14.20 6.96
C LEU A 432 -25.63 -14.94 7.63
N ASP A 433 -24.47 -14.27 7.68
CA ASP A 433 -23.34 -14.69 8.48
C ASP A 433 -22.79 -13.56 9.37
N LEU A 434 -22.26 -13.95 10.52
CA LEU A 434 -21.53 -13.08 11.44
C LEU A 434 -20.06 -13.45 11.40
N ARG A 435 -19.19 -12.43 11.33
CA ARG A 435 -17.74 -12.61 11.29
C ARG A 435 -17.11 -12.02 12.53
N PHE A 436 -16.16 -12.73 13.12
CA PHE A 436 -15.44 -12.29 14.31
C PHE A 436 -13.95 -12.42 14.07
N GLY A 437 -13.19 -11.39 14.47
CA GLY A 437 -11.74 -11.35 14.34
C GLY A 437 -11.08 -10.91 15.62
N LEU A 438 -10.00 -11.60 15.99
CA LEU A 438 -9.07 -11.22 17.04
C LEU A 438 -7.65 -11.40 16.50
N ASP A 439 -6.80 -10.40 16.68
CA ASP A 439 -5.38 -10.56 16.43
C ASP A 439 -4.51 -9.72 17.35
N SER A 440 -3.27 -10.20 17.52
CA SER A 440 -2.17 -9.48 18.15
C SER A 440 -1.01 -9.55 17.17
N SER A 441 -0.53 -8.41 16.71
CA SER A 441 0.50 -8.32 15.68
C SER A 441 1.61 -7.38 16.14
N GLU A 442 2.86 -7.74 15.84
CA GLU A 442 4.04 -6.93 16.15
C GLU A 442 4.76 -6.45 14.90
N ARG A 443 5.35 -5.26 14.99
CA ARG A 443 6.14 -4.64 13.93
C ARG A 443 7.48 -4.14 14.49
N ALA A 444 8.57 -4.46 13.79
CA ALA A 444 9.87 -3.86 14.05
C ALA A 444 9.93 -2.39 13.57
N PRO A 445 10.63 -1.49 14.30
CA PRO A 445 10.89 -0.13 13.82
C PRO A 445 11.64 -0.11 12.48
N THR A 446 11.39 0.91 11.66
CA THR A 446 12.07 1.11 10.36
C THR A 446 13.40 1.85 10.49
N ASN A 447 14.10 2.01 9.37
CA ASN A 447 15.35 2.76 9.31
C ASN A 447 15.14 4.23 9.70
N GLU A 448 14.09 4.83 9.17
CA GLU A 448 13.72 6.23 9.38
C GLU A 448 13.37 6.47 10.85
N GLU A 449 12.53 5.61 11.43
CA GLU A 449 12.10 5.71 12.83
C GLU A 449 13.27 5.63 13.82
N LEU A 450 14.30 4.83 13.51
CA LEU A 450 15.45 4.61 14.39
C LEU A 450 16.58 5.63 14.19
N PHE A 451 16.81 6.05 12.95
CA PHE A 451 18.08 6.67 12.54
C PHE A 451 17.94 7.97 11.75
N ALA A 452 16.72 8.49 11.54
CA ALA A 452 16.55 9.85 11.00
C ALA A 452 17.39 10.86 11.80
N ALA A 453 18.10 11.74 11.11
CA ALA A 453 19.00 12.70 11.75
C ALA A 453 19.22 13.94 10.86
N GLY A 454 18.16 14.51 10.29
CA GLY A 454 18.29 15.63 9.36
C GLY A 454 16.97 16.21 8.88
N ALA A 455 17.07 17.23 8.02
CA ALA A 455 15.93 17.82 7.34
C ALA A 455 15.28 16.79 6.41
N HIS A 456 13.96 16.69 6.47
CA HIS A 456 13.14 15.89 5.58
C HIS A 456 12.24 16.86 4.81
N VAL A 457 12.68 17.26 3.63
CA VAL A 457 12.15 18.38 2.86
C VAL A 457 10.67 18.15 2.49
N ALA A 458 10.31 16.93 2.09
CA ALA A 458 8.94 16.53 1.78
C ALA A 458 7.95 16.67 2.95
N THR A 459 8.43 16.63 4.19
CA THR A 459 7.61 16.81 5.40
C THR A 459 7.79 18.17 6.05
N ARG A 460 8.70 19.00 5.52
CA ARG A 460 9.04 20.34 6.04
C ARG A 460 9.41 20.29 7.52
N SER A 461 10.26 19.33 7.87
CA SER A 461 10.62 19.13 9.27
C SER A 461 12.03 18.59 9.43
N LEU A 462 12.63 18.84 10.59
CA LEU A 462 13.88 18.20 11.00
C LEU A 462 13.53 16.97 11.83
N GLU A 463 13.75 15.78 11.28
CA GLU A 463 13.38 14.52 11.91
C GLU A 463 14.53 13.89 12.70
N ILE A 464 14.23 13.51 13.94
CA ILE A 464 15.14 12.82 14.85
C ILE A 464 14.61 11.42 15.15
N GLY A 465 15.42 10.41 14.83
CA GLY A 465 15.16 8.99 15.12
C GLY A 465 15.47 8.62 16.57
N ASP A 466 14.80 7.58 17.08
CA ASP A 466 15.05 7.05 18.42
C ASP A 466 15.58 5.60 18.37
N ARG A 467 16.86 5.44 18.68
CA ARG A 467 17.55 4.13 18.68
C ARG A 467 17.09 3.19 19.80
N LYS A 468 16.20 3.64 20.69
CA LYS A 468 15.66 2.86 21.83
C LYS A 468 14.27 2.29 21.54
N LEU A 469 13.67 2.62 20.39
CA LEU A 469 12.36 2.09 20.00
C LEU A 469 12.33 0.57 20.12
N GLN A 470 11.22 0.06 20.63
CA GLN A 470 10.92 -1.37 20.70
C GLN A 470 9.94 -1.74 19.59
N THR A 471 9.59 -3.02 19.48
CA THR A 471 8.51 -3.45 18.58
C THR A 471 7.20 -2.79 18.96
N GLU A 472 6.50 -2.25 17.96
CA GLU A 472 5.12 -1.79 18.09
C GLU A 472 4.17 -2.99 18.11
N ARG A 473 3.19 -3.02 19.02
CA ARG A 473 2.23 -4.13 19.13
C ARG A 473 0.78 -3.67 19.03
N GLY A 474 0.08 -4.12 18.00
CA GLY A 474 -1.35 -3.88 17.80
C GLY A 474 -2.20 -5.07 18.25
N GLN A 475 -3.24 -4.82 19.04
CA GLN A 475 -4.24 -5.82 19.43
C GLN A 475 -5.62 -5.38 18.94
N ARG A 476 -6.21 -6.15 18.03
CA ARG A 476 -7.48 -5.82 17.39
C ARG A 476 -8.58 -6.79 17.76
N VAL A 477 -9.78 -6.24 17.94
CA VAL A 477 -11.04 -6.97 17.98
C VAL A 477 -11.95 -6.42 16.90
N GLU A 478 -12.61 -7.31 16.17
CA GLU A 478 -13.52 -6.97 15.06
C GLU A 478 -14.76 -7.86 15.09
N ALA A 479 -15.90 -7.26 14.78
CA ALA A 479 -17.15 -7.96 14.54
C ALA A 479 -17.79 -7.42 13.25
N GLY A 480 -18.26 -8.33 12.42
CA GLY A 480 -18.88 -8.05 11.14
C GLY A 480 -20.19 -8.80 10.93
N LEU A 481 -21.01 -8.25 10.06
CA LEU A 481 -22.30 -8.76 9.62
C LEU A 481 -22.31 -8.77 8.10
N HIS A 482 -22.61 -9.92 7.52
CA HIS A 482 -22.78 -10.09 6.08
C HIS A 482 -24.18 -10.64 5.85
N ALA A 483 -24.94 -9.96 5.00
CA ALA A 483 -26.27 -10.37 4.60
C ALA A 483 -26.35 -10.39 3.07
N HIS A 484 -26.71 -11.54 2.52
CA HIS A 484 -26.79 -11.79 1.08
C HIS A 484 -28.18 -12.31 0.74
N THR A 485 -28.93 -11.54 -0.03
CA THR A 485 -30.27 -11.92 -0.48
C THR A 485 -30.39 -11.65 -1.97
N GLY A 486 -31.40 -12.25 -2.63
CA GLY A 486 -31.63 -11.97 -4.06
C GLY A 486 -31.99 -10.52 -4.40
N ARG A 487 -32.13 -9.60 -3.44
CA ARG A 487 -32.45 -8.18 -3.68
C ARG A 487 -31.44 -7.21 -3.09
N PHE A 488 -30.65 -7.63 -2.12
CA PHE A 488 -29.62 -6.78 -1.54
C PHE A 488 -28.48 -7.61 -0.96
N ASP A 489 -27.29 -7.04 -1.06
CA ASP A 489 -26.09 -7.45 -0.34
C ASP A 489 -25.72 -6.35 0.65
N PHE A 490 -25.40 -6.73 1.88
CA PHE A 490 -25.02 -5.78 2.93
C PHE A 490 -23.85 -6.34 3.72
N SER A 491 -22.82 -5.52 3.87
CA SER A 491 -21.68 -5.81 4.74
C SER A 491 -21.49 -4.66 5.72
N PHE A 492 -21.27 -5.00 6.99
CA PHE A 492 -20.92 -4.05 8.03
C PHE A 492 -19.82 -4.63 8.90
N SER A 493 -18.84 -3.81 9.27
CA SER A 493 -17.77 -4.19 10.19
C SER A 493 -17.50 -3.07 11.18
N ALA A 494 -17.33 -3.43 12.44
CA ALA A 494 -16.86 -2.53 13.49
C ALA A 494 -15.62 -3.11 14.16
N TYR A 495 -14.62 -2.27 14.39
CA TYR A 495 -13.33 -2.70 14.91
C TYR A 495 -12.75 -1.70 15.90
N GLN A 496 -11.89 -2.23 16.78
CA GLN A 496 -11.03 -1.43 17.64
C GLN A 496 -9.66 -2.08 17.71
N THR A 497 -8.61 -1.29 17.48
CA THR A 497 -7.21 -1.68 17.64
C THR A 497 -6.58 -0.86 18.74
N ARG A 498 -5.99 -1.54 19.72
CA ARG A 498 -5.15 -0.92 20.76
C ARG A 498 -3.69 -1.21 20.45
N PHE A 499 -2.92 -0.16 20.28
CA PHE A 499 -1.48 -0.24 20.11
C PHE A 499 -0.81 0.01 21.43
N LYS A 500 0.08 -0.91 21.78
CA LYS A 500 1.10 -0.69 22.79
C LYS A 500 2.38 -0.25 22.08
N ASP A 501 3.02 0.78 22.61
CA ASP A 501 4.26 1.32 22.04
C ASP A 501 4.09 1.70 20.55
N PHE A 502 2.98 2.39 20.22
CA PHE A 502 2.72 2.94 18.89
C PHE A 502 3.82 3.93 18.51
N ILE A 503 4.52 3.67 17.41
CA ILE A 503 5.61 4.52 16.93
C ILE A 503 5.02 5.69 16.13
N TYR A 504 5.31 6.93 16.53
CA TYR A 504 4.80 8.11 15.86
C TYR A 504 5.84 9.23 15.85
N LEU A 505 5.69 10.13 14.89
CA LEU A 505 6.50 11.33 14.77
C LEU A 505 5.85 12.44 15.62
N ALA A 506 6.46 12.73 16.76
CA ALA A 506 5.95 13.70 17.73
C ALA A 506 6.37 15.12 17.38
N ASP A 507 5.44 16.06 17.51
CA ASP A 507 5.77 17.48 17.58
C ASP A 507 6.51 17.79 18.88
N THR A 508 7.69 18.40 18.76
CA THR A 508 8.49 18.79 19.92
C THR A 508 8.20 20.23 20.39
N GLY A 509 7.55 21.04 19.54
CA GLY A 509 7.29 22.45 19.79
C GLY A 509 8.53 23.35 19.74
N ILE A 510 9.67 22.84 19.25
CA ILE A 510 10.87 23.64 18.98
C ILE A 510 11.11 23.70 17.47
N GLU A 511 11.79 24.75 17.05
CA GLU A 511 12.25 24.98 15.69
C GLU A 511 13.76 25.11 15.69
N GLU A 512 14.42 24.58 14.66
CA GLU A 512 15.86 24.66 14.43
C GLU A 512 16.09 24.76 12.92
N ALA A 513 16.97 25.65 12.46
CA ALA A 513 17.14 25.96 11.04
C ALA A 513 15.79 26.20 10.33
N GLU A 514 14.92 27.00 10.96
CA GLU A 514 13.56 27.35 10.49
C GLU A 514 12.62 26.17 10.24
N LEU A 515 13.01 24.96 10.65
CA LEU A 515 12.21 23.76 10.53
C LEU A 515 11.68 23.32 11.89
N PRO A 516 10.41 22.92 11.99
CA PRO A 516 9.90 22.29 13.20
C PRO A 516 10.64 20.98 13.43
N VAL A 517 11.20 20.81 14.62
CA VAL A 517 11.88 19.57 15.00
C VAL A 517 10.83 18.53 15.38
N ARG A 518 10.97 17.33 14.83
CA ARG A 518 10.06 16.21 15.07
C ARG A 518 10.84 15.00 15.59
N LEU A 519 10.28 14.31 16.58
CA LEU A 519 10.94 13.16 17.22
C LEU A 519 10.15 11.87 16.99
N TRP A 520 10.78 10.87 16.41
CA TRP A 520 10.25 9.51 16.40
C TRP A 520 10.24 8.93 17.83
N THR A 521 9.08 8.49 18.29
CA THR A 521 8.91 8.06 19.68
C THR A 521 7.74 7.10 19.85
N GLN A 522 7.56 6.52 21.05
CA GLN A 522 6.51 5.52 21.32
C GLN A 522 5.52 5.91 22.42
N ALA A 523 4.22 5.79 22.18
CA ALA A 523 3.19 5.88 23.23
C ALA A 523 2.05 4.92 22.91
N ASP A 524 1.18 4.61 23.87
CA ASP A 524 -0.01 3.80 23.56
C ASP A 524 -1.01 4.61 22.71
N ALA A 525 -1.70 3.93 21.80
CA ALA A 525 -2.71 4.53 20.95
C ALA A 525 -3.93 3.61 20.75
N THR A 526 -5.11 4.20 20.57
CA THR A 526 -6.34 3.46 20.22
C THR A 526 -6.93 3.98 18.92
N PHE A 527 -7.23 3.04 18.02
CA PHE A 527 -7.99 3.26 16.79
C PHE A 527 -9.36 2.57 16.93
N THR A 528 -10.44 3.29 16.64
CA THR A 528 -11.80 2.78 16.63
C THR A 528 -12.45 3.15 15.31
N GLY A 529 -13.12 2.21 14.64
CA GLY A 529 -13.75 2.50 13.37
C GLY A 529 -14.89 1.56 13.01
N ALA A 530 -15.59 1.95 11.96
CA ALA A 530 -16.66 1.17 11.36
C ALA A 530 -16.70 1.42 9.85
N GLU A 531 -17.10 0.39 9.10
CA GLU A 531 -17.30 0.43 7.65
C GLU A 531 -18.59 -0.30 7.29
N ALA A 532 -19.30 0.21 6.29
CA ALA A 532 -20.54 -0.38 5.81
C ALA A 532 -20.66 -0.23 4.29
N GLU A 533 -21.23 -1.24 3.64
CA GLU A 533 -21.62 -1.21 2.23
C GLU A 533 -22.96 -1.93 2.06
N ALA A 534 -23.83 -1.36 1.24
CA ALA A 534 -25.09 -1.95 0.82
C ALA A 534 -25.20 -1.86 -0.69
N ARG A 535 -25.49 -2.98 -1.36
CA ARG A 535 -25.83 -3.04 -2.78
C ARG A 535 -27.29 -3.46 -2.91
N LEU A 536 -28.08 -2.67 -3.61
CA LEU A 536 -29.50 -2.90 -3.82
C LEU A 536 -29.71 -3.24 -5.29
N HIS A 537 -30.12 -4.48 -5.56
CA HIS A 537 -30.45 -4.97 -6.90
C HIS A 537 -31.85 -4.47 -7.28
N LEU A 538 -31.92 -3.26 -7.83
CA LEU A 538 -33.17 -2.59 -8.18
C LEU A 538 -33.83 -3.24 -9.41
N LEU A 539 -33.02 -3.73 -10.36
CA LEU A 539 -33.43 -4.53 -11.51
C LEU A 539 -32.45 -5.69 -11.71
N ASP A 540 -33.01 -6.89 -11.93
CA ASP A 540 -32.30 -8.16 -11.87
C ASP A 540 -31.52 -8.48 -13.16
N ALA A 541 -30.33 -9.08 -13.01
CA ALA A 541 -29.46 -9.53 -14.10
C ALA A 541 -30.07 -10.67 -14.94
N GLY A 542 -31.16 -11.29 -14.47
CA GLY A 542 -31.98 -12.22 -15.24
C GLY A 542 -32.78 -11.59 -16.39
N THR A 543 -32.78 -10.25 -16.48
CA THR A 543 -33.31 -9.50 -17.63
C THR A 543 -32.17 -8.98 -18.51
N ALA A 544 -32.45 -8.48 -19.71
CA ALA A 544 -31.42 -7.89 -20.56
C ALA A 544 -30.75 -6.63 -19.94
N SER A 545 -31.23 -6.15 -18.78
CA SER A 545 -30.77 -4.95 -18.08
C SER A 545 -30.59 -5.19 -16.57
N ALA A 546 -29.52 -4.69 -15.97
CA ALA A 546 -29.37 -4.63 -14.51
C ALA A 546 -29.31 -3.18 -14.02
N LEU A 547 -29.82 -2.93 -12.81
CA LEU A 547 -29.72 -1.64 -12.12
C LEU A 547 -29.39 -1.90 -10.65
N GLU A 548 -28.25 -1.41 -10.20
CA GLU A 548 -27.75 -1.55 -8.83
C GLU A 548 -27.57 -0.17 -8.20
N LEU A 549 -28.00 0.00 -6.96
CA LEU A 549 -27.63 1.14 -6.11
C LEU A 549 -26.69 0.65 -5.02
N ARG A 550 -25.45 1.12 -5.06
CA ARG A 550 -24.46 0.94 -4.00
C ARG A 550 -24.50 2.15 -3.07
N VAL A 551 -24.45 1.93 -1.77
CA VAL A 551 -24.25 2.95 -0.74
C VAL A 551 -23.17 2.45 0.20
N PHE A 552 -22.18 3.27 0.49
CA PHE A 552 -21.08 2.89 1.38
C PHE A 552 -20.71 4.02 2.33
N GLY A 553 -20.04 3.66 3.42
CA GLY A 553 -19.45 4.64 4.32
C GLY A 553 -18.41 4.04 5.24
N ASP A 554 -17.50 4.88 5.69
CA ASP A 554 -16.43 4.51 6.60
C ASP A 554 -16.11 5.64 7.59
N TYR A 555 -15.67 5.24 8.78
CA TYR A 555 -15.27 6.12 9.86
C TYR A 555 -14.12 5.50 10.64
N VAL A 556 -13.11 6.31 10.96
CA VAL A 556 -12.04 5.96 11.87
C VAL A 556 -11.73 7.14 12.78
N HIS A 557 -11.48 6.85 14.04
CA HIS A 557 -10.93 7.79 15.02
C HIS A 557 -9.72 7.16 15.68
N ALA A 558 -8.60 7.88 15.67
CA ALA A 558 -7.37 7.44 16.31
C ALA A 558 -6.82 8.50 17.26
N ARG A 559 -6.36 8.05 18.42
CA ARG A 559 -5.81 8.92 19.46
C ARG A 559 -4.71 8.23 20.26
N LEU A 560 -3.73 9.00 20.71
CA LEU A 560 -2.84 8.61 21.78
C LEU A 560 -3.63 8.46 23.09
N ASP A 561 -3.30 7.43 23.87
CA ASP A 561 -3.88 7.15 25.18
C ASP A 561 -2.85 6.65 26.20
N GLY A 562 -1.56 6.92 25.97
CA GLY A 562 -0.43 6.64 26.87
C GLY A 562 -0.45 7.42 28.21
N GLY A 563 -1.39 8.35 28.40
CA GLY A 563 -1.66 8.97 29.69
C GLY A 563 -0.93 10.29 29.92
N GLN A 564 -0.07 10.36 30.94
CA GLN A 564 0.56 11.63 31.34
C GLN A 564 1.60 12.08 30.30
N PRO A 565 1.76 13.40 30.08
CA PRO A 565 2.89 13.92 29.30
C PRO A 565 4.22 13.44 29.87
N ARG A 566 5.20 13.24 28.99
CA ARG A 566 6.55 12.85 29.38
C ARG A 566 7.58 13.86 28.92
N THR A 567 8.62 14.00 29.72
CA THR A 567 9.78 14.83 29.37
C THR A 567 10.86 13.95 28.76
N VAL A 568 11.39 14.36 27.62
CA VAL A 568 12.50 13.68 26.94
C VAL A 568 13.61 14.67 26.64
N GLU A 569 14.84 14.18 26.66
CA GLU A 569 16.01 14.93 26.23
C GLU A 569 16.33 14.53 24.79
N ILE A 570 16.49 15.52 23.92
CA ILE A 570 16.84 15.32 22.52
C ILE A 570 18.11 16.11 22.18
N GLN A 571 18.85 15.59 21.21
CA GLN A 571 20.00 16.25 20.60
C GLN A 571 19.61 16.56 19.17
N VAL A 572 19.60 17.84 18.82
CA VAL A 572 19.23 18.32 17.48
C VAL A 572 20.52 18.74 16.77
N PRO A 573 20.87 18.13 15.63
CA PRO A 573 22.00 18.56 14.82
C PRO A 573 21.84 20.02 14.35
N HIS A 574 22.89 20.81 14.48
CA HIS A 574 22.96 22.18 13.97
C HIS A 574 24.40 22.48 13.52
N GLY A 575 24.62 22.49 12.20
CA GLY A 575 25.96 22.64 11.62
C GLY A 575 26.92 21.53 12.07
N ASP A 576 27.98 21.91 12.79
CA ASP A 576 29.04 21.00 13.26
C ASP A 576 28.87 20.48 14.70
N HIS A 577 27.77 20.84 15.37
CA HIS A 577 27.48 20.45 16.75
C HIS A 577 26.00 20.10 16.97
N ASN A 578 25.64 19.77 18.21
CA ASN A 578 24.25 19.47 18.59
C ASN A 578 23.76 20.45 19.65
N HIS A 579 22.51 20.91 19.50
CA HIS A 579 21.79 21.60 20.56
C HIS A 579 21.04 20.58 21.44
N ALA A 580 21.16 20.73 22.76
CA ALA A 580 20.48 19.89 23.73
C ALA A 580 19.16 20.54 24.16
N HIS A 581 18.05 19.84 23.94
CA HIS A 581 16.73 20.31 24.35
C HIS A 581 16.06 19.34 25.30
N GLN A 582 15.23 19.90 26.19
CA GLN A 582 14.31 19.15 27.01
C GLN A 582 12.89 19.50 26.56
N VAL A 583 12.17 18.52 26.02
CA VAL A 583 10.85 18.74 25.44
C VAL A 583 9.81 17.90 26.16
N VAL A 584 8.58 18.42 26.24
CA VAL A 584 7.44 17.73 26.86
C VAL A 584 6.53 17.22 25.77
N LEU A 585 6.43 15.90 25.66
CA LEU A 585 5.60 15.24 24.66
C LEU A 585 4.25 14.87 25.28
N ALA A 586 3.18 15.16 24.54
CA ALA A 586 1.83 14.79 24.94
C ALA A 586 1.66 13.26 24.97
N GLY A 587 1.09 12.74 26.06
CA GLY A 587 0.72 11.32 26.20
C GLY A 587 -0.69 11.00 25.69
N THR A 588 -1.45 12.02 25.30
CA THR A 588 -2.84 11.90 24.79
C THR A 588 -3.09 12.94 23.71
N GLY A 589 -3.97 12.63 22.75
CA GLY A 589 -4.36 13.56 21.70
C GLY A 589 -4.79 12.81 20.45
N ASN A 590 -5.46 13.49 19.51
CA ASN A 590 -5.74 12.87 18.22
C ASN A 590 -4.43 12.63 17.46
N LEU A 591 -4.35 11.50 16.76
CA LEU A 591 -3.25 11.28 15.83
C LEU A 591 -3.43 12.16 14.58
N PRO A 592 -2.33 12.64 13.97
CA PRO A 592 -2.41 13.47 12.77
C PRO A 592 -2.88 12.64 11.57
N ARG A 593 -3.39 13.34 10.53
CA ARG A 593 -3.70 12.77 9.21
C ARG A 593 -4.65 11.57 9.21
N ILE A 594 -5.50 11.44 10.22
CA ILE A 594 -6.56 10.44 10.21
C ILE A 594 -7.62 10.84 9.19
N ALA A 595 -7.76 9.96 8.21
CA ALA A 595 -8.86 9.83 7.26
C ALA A 595 -10.20 10.41 7.76
N PRO A 596 -10.80 11.40 7.08
CA PRO A 596 -12.13 11.89 7.44
C PRO A 596 -13.18 10.81 7.20
N ALA A 597 -14.30 10.93 7.91
CA ALA A 597 -15.47 10.09 7.68
C ALA A 597 -16.00 10.27 6.26
N ARG A 598 -16.39 9.17 5.61
CA ARG A 598 -16.90 9.19 4.24
C ARG A 598 -18.26 8.51 4.14
N ILE A 599 -19.11 9.05 3.27
CA ILE A 599 -20.31 8.41 2.76
C ILE A 599 -20.37 8.61 1.25
N GLY A 600 -20.73 7.57 0.52
CA GLY A 600 -20.81 7.58 -0.94
C GLY A 600 -21.97 6.73 -1.44
N ALA A 601 -22.39 6.98 -2.68
CA ALA A 601 -23.39 6.18 -3.34
C ALA A 601 -23.14 6.15 -4.85
N ASP A 602 -23.34 4.97 -5.45
CA ASP A 602 -23.19 4.72 -6.88
C ASP A 602 -24.48 4.11 -7.43
N LEU A 603 -24.94 4.62 -8.57
CA LEU A 603 -26.00 4.00 -9.34
C LEU A 603 -25.40 3.43 -10.62
N ASP A 604 -25.42 2.10 -10.72
CA ASP A 604 -24.86 1.34 -11.83
C ASP A 604 -25.96 0.73 -12.67
N TRP A 605 -25.90 0.93 -13.98
CA TRP A 605 -26.80 0.36 -14.96
C TRP A 605 -26.02 -0.43 -16.01
N SER A 606 -26.55 -1.57 -16.42
CA SER A 606 -26.02 -2.32 -17.57
C SER A 606 -27.15 -2.82 -18.47
N TRP A 607 -26.89 -2.90 -19.77
CA TRP A 607 -27.82 -3.47 -20.76
C TRP A 607 -27.09 -3.91 -22.02
N ALA A 608 -27.20 -5.19 -22.39
CA ALA A 608 -26.68 -5.73 -23.66
C ALA A 608 -25.24 -5.27 -24.02
N GLY A 609 -24.33 -5.26 -23.04
CA GLY A 609 -22.94 -4.82 -23.18
C GLY A 609 -22.68 -3.33 -22.95
N TRP A 610 -23.73 -2.50 -22.88
CA TRP A 610 -23.64 -1.12 -22.41
C TRP A 610 -23.64 -1.06 -20.90
N ARG A 611 -22.91 -0.08 -20.35
CA ARG A 611 -22.84 0.22 -18.92
C ARG A 611 -22.87 1.73 -18.73
N ALA A 612 -23.51 2.19 -17.65
CA ALA A 612 -23.46 3.56 -17.20
C ALA A 612 -23.40 3.58 -15.66
N SER A 613 -22.59 4.46 -15.10
CA SER A 613 -22.45 4.62 -13.66
C SER A 613 -22.52 6.10 -13.30
N MET A 614 -23.18 6.43 -12.21
CA MET A 614 -23.25 7.79 -11.67
C MET A 614 -23.11 7.71 -10.16
N GLY A 615 -22.10 8.36 -9.59
CA GLY A 615 -21.81 8.18 -8.17
C GLY A 615 -20.47 8.72 -7.73
N ALA A 616 -20.09 8.28 -6.53
CA ALA A 616 -18.91 8.70 -5.79
C ALA A 616 -17.62 7.99 -6.27
#